data_AF-A0A3Q9RN66-F1
#
_entry.id   AF-A0A3Q9RN66-F1
#
_cell.length_a   1.000
_cell.length_b   1.000
_cell.length_c   1.000
_cell.angle_alpha   90.00
_cell.angle_beta   90.00
_cell.angle_gamma   90.00
#
_symmetry.space_group_name_H-M   'P 1'
#
loop_
_entity.id
_entity.type
_entity.pdbx_description
1 polymer ?
#
loop_
_entity_poly.entity_id
_entity_poly.type
_entity_poly.pdbx_seq_one_letter_code
_entity_poly.pdbx_strand_id
1 'polypeptide(L)'
;MYLYRAVDSEGNTIDFYLSKTRDQKAEKYFFKKALRSFHVSKPRVITVDKNLAYPVAIQQLKDEQKMPEGIQMRQVKYLNNIVEQDHRFIKKRVRSMLGFKTYETATSIVRSIEAMYMMKKGQVHQGVKSAQNRKEFINKLFGIAS
;
A
#
# COMPACT_ATOMS: atom_id res chain seq x y z
N MET A 1 7.81 -4.28 13.62
CA MET A 1 7.56 -4.15 12.16
C MET A 1 6.22 -3.50 11.94
N TYR A 2 6.12 -2.66 10.90
CA TYR A 2 4.96 -1.83 10.61
C TYR A 2 4.64 -1.92 9.14
N LEU A 3 3.40 -2.30 8.83
CA LEU A 3 2.89 -2.38 7.47
C LEU A 3 2.15 -1.08 7.14
N TYR A 4 2.68 -0.33 6.20
CA TYR A 4 2.01 0.80 5.58
C TYR A 4 1.26 0.33 4.34
N ARG A 5 0.06 0.91 4.12
CA ARG A 5 -0.82 0.56 3.00
C ARG A 5 -1.51 1.81 2.46
N ALA A 6 -1.77 1.78 1.16
CA ALA A 6 -2.56 2.75 0.45
C ALA A 6 -3.59 1.97 -0.38
N VAL A 7 -4.86 2.37 -0.24
CA VAL A 7 -5.97 1.81 -1.01
C VAL A 7 -6.76 2.96 -1.63
N ASP A 8 -7.37 2.71 -2.78
CA ASP A 8 -8.27 3.67 -3.41
C ASP A 8 -9.67 3.67 -2.73
N SER A 9 -10.59 4.46 -3.26
CA SER A 9 -11.97 4.56 -2.77
C SER A 9 -12.79 3.28 -2.92
N GLU A 10 -12.39 2.37 -3.80
CA GLU A 10 -13.04 1.08 -4.02
C GLU A 10 -12.42 -0.03 -3.15
N GLY A 11 -11.39 0.30 -2.37
CA GLY A 11 -10.63 -0.66 -1.56
C GLY A 11 -9.58 -1.42 -2.38
N ASN A 12 -9.24 -0.95 -3.59
CA ASN A 12 -8.16 -1.54 -4.36
C ASN A 12 -6.80 -1.13 -3.83
N THR A 13 -5.84 -2.06 -3.83
CA THR A 13 -4.54 -1.80 -3.24
C THR A 13 -3.69 -1.01 -4.23
N ILE A 14 -3.31 0.22 -3.84
CA ILE A 14 -2.40 1.07 -4.62
C ILE A 14 -0.96 0.65 -4.34
N ASP A 15 -0.60 0.57 -3.06
CA ASP A 15 0.74 0.20 -2.65
C ASP A 15 0.81 -0.25 -1.19
N PHE A 16 1.89 -0.95 -0.83
CA PHE A 16 2.21 -1.37 0.52
C PHE A 16 3.72 -1.32 0.78
N TYR A 17 4.10 -1.16 2.05
CA TYR A 17 5.50 -1.14 2.49
C TYR A 17 5.62 -1.69 3.90
N LEU A 18 6.51 -2.65 4.10
CA LEU A 18 6.85 -3.17 5.43
C LEU A 18 8.12 -2.48 5.92
N SER A 19 8.05 -1.90 7.12
CA SER A 19 9.20 -1.28 7.79
C SER A 19 9.54 -2.01 9.09
N LYS A 20 10.82 -1.98 9.49
CA LYS A 20 11.25 -2.46 10.82
C LYS A 20 10.69 -1.54 11.92
N THR A 21 10.73 -0.22 11.69
CA THR A 21 10.40 0.86 12.64
C THR A 21 9.20 1.70 12.17
N ARG A 22 8.54 2.36 13.12
CA ARG A 22 7.51 3.37 12.87
C ARG A 22 8.13 4.74 13.08
N ASP A 23 8.70 5.29 12.02
CA ASP A 23 9.35 6.59 12.04
C ASP A 23 8.92 7.44 10.83
N GLN A 24 9.20 8.74 10.91
CA GLN A 24 8.84 9.69 9.86
C GLN A 24 9.55 9.37 8.53
N LYS A 25 10.73 8.72 8.56
CA LYS A 25 11.47 8.36 7.34
C LYS A 25 10.73 7.27 6.58
N ALA A 26 10.26 6.24 7.27
CA ALA A 26 9.46 5.15 6.72
C ALA A 26 8.11 5.66 6.18
N GLU A 27 7.44 6.54 6.93
CA GLU A 27 6.20 7.19 6.50
C GLU A 27 6.43 8.00 5.21
N LYS A 28 7.42 8.90 5.20
CA LYS A 28 7.76 9.73 4.02
C LYS A 28 8.15 8.88 2.82
N TYR A 29 8.93 7.82 3.02
CA TYR A 29 9.28 6.86 1.98
C TYR A 29 8.03 6.22 1.39
N PHE A 30 7.13 5.72 2.25
CA PHE A 30 5.90 5.09 1.79
C PHE A 30 5.01 6.06 1.01
N PHE A 31 4.84 7.30 1.47
CA PHE A 31 4.10 8.31 0.72
C PHE A 31 4.69 8.54 -0.67
N LYS A 32 6.01 8.70 -0.78
CA LYS A 32 6.68 8.84 -2.08
C LYS A 32 6.45 7.62 -2.98
N LYS A 33 6.54 6.42 -2.40
CA LYS A 33 6.32 5.16 -3.11
C LYS A 33 4.89 5.07 -3.65
N ALA A 34 3.90 5.28 -2.79
CA ALA A 34 2.49 5.25 -3.17
C ALA A 34 2.15 6.33 -4.20
N LEU A 35 2.72 7.54 -4.07
CA LEU A 35 2.52 8.62 -5.03
C LEU A 35 3.08 8.30 -6.43
N ARG A 36 4.19 7.56 -6.51
CA ARG A 36 4.75 7.09 -7.79
C ARG A 36 3.93 5.97 -8.40
N SER A 37 3.31 5.13 -7.57
CA SER A 37 2.50 3.99 -8.02
C SER A 37 1.20 4.40 -8.72
N PHE A 38 0.79 5.66 -8.63
CA PHE A 38 -0.32 6.24 -9.41
C PHE A 38 0.03 6.41 -10.90
N HIS A 39 0.31 5.32 -11.58
CA HIS A 39 0.48 5.31 -13.04
C HIS A 39 -0.86 5.50 -13.78
N VAL A 40 -2.00 5.44 -13.07
CA VAL A 40 -3.35 5.47 -13.66
C VAL A 40 -4.14 6.75 -13.31
N SER A 41 -3.92 7.38 -12.15
CA SER A 41 -4.61 8.65 -11.81
C SER A 41 -4.02 9.36 -10.59
N LYS A 42 -3.77 10.67 -10.71
CA LYS A 42 -3.41 11.55 -9.60
C LYS A 42 -4.58 11.69 -8.61
N PRO A 43 -4.42 11.36 -7.31
CA PRO A 43 -5.54 11.42 -6.38
C PRO A 43 -5.96 12.88 -6.13
N ARG A 44 -7.26 13.17 -6.18
CA ARG A 44 -7.78 14.48 -5.79
C ARG A 44 -7.68 14.72 -4.28
N VAL A 45 -7.91 13.67 -3.49
CA VAL A 45 -7.93 13.74 -2.03
C VAL A 45 -7.19 12.53 -1.44
N ILE A 46 -6.31 12.77 -0.47
CA ILE A 46 -5.69 11.72 0.35
C ILE A 46 -6.34 11.77 1.73
N THR A 47 -6.89 10.62 2.15
CA THR A 47 -7.41 10.44 3.50
C THR A 47 -6.34 9.75 4.34
N VAL A 48 -6.00 10.34 5.49
CA VAL A 48 -5.04 9.77 6.44
C VAL A 48 -5.63 9.79 7.85
N ASP A 49 -5.03 8.99 8.73
CA ASP A 49 -5.35 9.05 10.15
C ASP A 49 -4.95 10.39 10.77
N LYS A 50 -5.52 10.71 11.94
CA LYS A 50 -5.25 11.94 12.71
C LYS A 50 -3.83 12.00 13.32
N ASN A 51 -2.89 11.21 12.80
CA ASN A 51 -1.50 11.28 13.21
C ASN A 51 -0.89 12.61 12.76
N LEU A 52 -0.31 13.36 13.70
CA LEU A 52 0.34 14.66 13.49
C LEU A 52 1.55 14.58 12.55
N ALA A 53 2.14 13.40 12.36
CA ALA A 53 3.26 13.20 11.45
C ALA A 53 2.88 13.38 9.97
N TYR A 54 1.63 13.10 9.58
CA TYR A 54 1.21 13.13 8.18
C TYR A 54 1.15 14.54 7.57
N PRO A 55 0.55 15.56 8.23
CA PRO A 55 0.64 16.94 7.74
C PRO A 55 2.08 17.40 7.48
N VAL A 56 3.00 17.09 8.40
CA VAL A 56 4.41 17.48 8.29
C VAL A 56 5.09 16.78 7.12
N ALA A 57 4.90 15.46 6.98
CA ALA A 57 5.46 14.71 5.87
C ALA A 57 4.93 15.21 4.52
N ILE A 58 3.65 15.55 4.44
CA ILE A 58 3.02 16.08 3.22
C ILE A 58 3.57 17.46 2.87
N GLN A 59 3.72 18.35 3.85
CA GLN A 59 4.27 19.67 3.60
C GLN A 59 5.70 19.57 3.05
N GLN A 60 6.56 18.74 3.67
CA GLN A 60 7.90 18.48 3.15
C GLN A 60 7.89 17.93 1.72
N LEU A 61 6.90 17.11 1.34
CA LEU A 61 6.77 16.58 -0.02
C LEU A 61 6.35 17.66 -1.03
N LYS A 62 5.54 18.63 -0.61
CA LYS A 62 5.19 19.80 -1.41
C LYS A 62 6.41 20.70 -1.61
N ASP A 63 7.15 20.97 -0.54
CA ASP A 63 8.37 21.79 -0.57
C ASP A 63 9.45 21.14 -1.47
N GLU A 64 9.55 19.80 -1.46
CA GLU A 64 10.44 19.03 -2.34
C GLU A 64 9.93 18.90 -3.80
N GLN A 65 8.79 19.50 -4.16
CA GLN A 65 8.11 19.34 -5.47
C GLN A 65 7.83 17.87 -5.86
N LYS A 66 7.70 16.99 -4.86
CA LYS A 66 7.43 15.54 -5.06
C LYS A 66 5.97 15.17 -4.89
N MET A 67 5.13 16.14 -4.56
CA MET A 67 3.68 15.99 -4.51
C MET A 67 3.04 16.78 -5.65
N PRO A 68 2.23 16.14 -6.51
CA PRO A 68 1.50 16.85 -7.55
C PRO A 68 0.58 17.94 -6.99
N GLU A 69 0.43 19.06 -7.70
CA GLU A 69 -0.39 20.20 -7.23
C GLU A 69 -1.89 19.87 -7.10
N GLY A 70 -2.60 20.53 -6.19
CA GLY A 70 -4.06 20.37 -6.07
C GLY A 70 -4.53 19.11 -5.32
N ILE A 71 -3.62 18.28 -4.80
CA ILE A 71 -3.98 17.18 -3.90
C ILE A 71 -4.40 17.76 -2.55
N GLN A 72 -5.65 17.50 -2.16
CA GLN A 72 -6.18 17.86 -0.84
C GLN A 72 -5.94 16.74 0.18
N MET A 73 -5.76 17.12 1.44
CA MET A 73 -5.60 16.17 2.54
C MET A 73 -6.79 16.29 3.47
N ARG A 74 -7.26 15.14 3.96
CA ARG A 74 -8.42 15.06 4.85
C ARG A 74 -8.15 14.08 5.99
N GLN A 75 -8.43 14.52 7.21
CA GLN A 75 -8.34 13.71 8.42
C GLN A 75 -9.73 13.40 8.96
N VAL A 76 -10.37 12.37 8.41
CA VAL A 76 -11.73 12.01 8.79
C VAL A 76 -11.78 10.57 9.27
N LYS A 77 -12.10 10.39 10.56
CA LYS A 77 -12.02 9.12 11.29
C LYS A 77 -12.73 7.98 10.56
N TYR A 78 -13.95 8.20 10.09
CA TYR A 78 -14.78 7.16 9.46
C TYR A 78 -14.33 6.79 8.03
N LEU A 79 -13.53 7.62 7.37
CA LEU A 79 -13.06 7.35 6.01
C LEU A 79 -11.81 6.46 6.00
N ASN A 80 -11.17 6.32 7.16
CA ASN A 80 -10.11 5.33 7.36
C ASN A 80 -10.67 3.89 7.47
N ASN A 81 -12.00 3.72 7.61
CA ASN A 81 -12.63 2.41 7.71
C ASN A 81 -12.27 1.48 6.53
N ILE A 82 -12.09 2.02 5.32
CA ILE A 82 -11.70 1.22 4.14
C ILE A 82 -10.30 0.62 4.35
N VAL A 83 -9.32 1.45 4.72
CA VAL A 83 -7.96 1.00 5.03
C VAL A 83 -7.95 0.05 6.23
N GLU A 84 -8.74 0.32 7.26
CA GLU A 84 -8.87 -0.55 8.44
C GLU A 84 -9.49 -1.90 8.11
N GLN A 85 -10.50 -1.94 7.24
CA GLN A 85 -11.10 -3.17 6.73
C GLN A 85 -10.10 -3.97 5.90
N ASP A 86 -9.37 -3.30 5.01
CA ASP A 86 -8.35 -3.90 4.16
C ASP A 86 -7.23 -4.56 5.01
N HIS A 87 -6.85 -3.93 6.13
CA HIS A 87 -5.92 -4.51 7.10
C HIS A 87 -6.41 -5.81 7.77
N ARG A 88 -7.72 -6.05 7.87
CA ARG A 88 -8.24 -7.23 8.61
C ARG A 88 -7.79 -8.53 7.98
N PHE A 89 -7.71 -8.59 6.65
CA PHE A 89 -7.30 -9.78 5.92
C PHE A 89 -5.88 -10.22 6.30
N ILE A 90 -4.91 -9.30 6.19
CA ILE A 90 -3.52 -9.58 6.53
C ILE A 90 -3.34 -9.84 8.02
N LYS A 91 -4.00 -9.07 8.90
CA LYS A 91 -3.97 -9.31 10.35
C LYS A 91 -4.46 -10.72 10.72
N LYS A 92 -5.54 -11.20 10.07
CA LYS A 92 -6.06 -12.55 10.27
C LYS A 92 -5.05 -13.63 9.89
N ARG A 93 -4.39 -13.49 8.73
CA ARG A 93 -3.36 -14.42 8.25
C ARG A 93 -2.13 -14.43 9.16
N VAL A 94 -1.62 -13.25 9.52
CA VAL A 94 -0.44 -13.12 10.39
C VAL A 94 -0.71 -13.69 11.78
N ARG A 95 -1.92 -13.48 12.32
CA ARG A 95 -2.32 -14.06 13.62
C ARG A 95 -2.29 -15.59 13.58
N SER A 96 -2.78 -16.22 12.52
CA SER A 96 -2.71 -17.68 12.36
C SER A 96 -1.28 -18.22 12.20
N MET A 97 -0.34 -17.38 11.74
CA MET A 97 1.07 -17.74 11.59
C MET A 97 1.90 -17.53 12.87
N LEU A 98 1.27 -17.12 13.98
CA LEU A 98 1.94 -16.73 15.23
C LEU A 98 2.96 -15.58 15.06
N GLY A 99 2.66 -14.67 14.13
CA GLY A 99 3.52 -13.55 13.80
C GLY A 99 4.74 -13.94 12.97
N PHE A 100 5.51 -12.92 12.55
CA PHE A 100 6.72 -13.12 11.75
C PHE A 100 7.94 -13.26 12.65
N LYS A 101 8.88 -14.14 12.27
CA LYS A 101 10.11 -14.39 13.03
C LYS A 101 11.27 -13.48 12.61
N THR A 102 11.42 -13.22 11.32
CA THR A 102 12.48 -12.35 10.77
C THR A 102 11.88 -11.35 9.78
N TYR A 103 12.57 -10.25 9.55
CA TYR A 103 12.10 -9.19 8.65
C TYR A 103 12.10 -9.61 7.18
N GLU A 104 13.08 -10.40 6.79
CA GLU A 104 13.31 -10.89 5.43
C GLU A 104 12.17 -11.86 5.05
N THR A 105 11.85 -12.79 5.95
CA THR A 105 10.71 -13.70 5.80
C THR A 105 9.39 -12.94 5.84
N ALA A 106 9.23 -11.96 6.73
CA ALA A 106 8.04 -11.11 6.77
C ALA A 106 7.81 -10.38 5.46
N THR A 107 8.87 -9.79 4.89
CA THR A 107 8.79 -9.05 3.63
C THR A 107 8.31 -9.96 2.50
N SER A 108 8.87 -11.16 2.39
CA SER A 108 8.50 -12.15 1.38
C SER A 108 7.05 -12.62 1.55
N ILE A 109 6.65 -12.97 2.78
CA ILE A 109 5.28 -13.44 3.06
C ILE A 109 4.26 -12.33 2.83
N VAL A 110 4.52 -11.10 3.30
CA VAL A 110 3.62 -9.97 3.08
C VAL A 110 3.44 -9.73 1.58
N ARG A 111 4.52 -9.70 0.79
CA ARG A 111 4.42 -9.57 -0.68
C ARG A 111 3.53 -10.65 -1.29
N SER A 112 3.68 -11.91 -0.86
CA SER A 112 2.82 -13.02 -1.32
C SER A 112 1.36 -12.88 -0.93
N ILE A 113 1.08 -12.51 0.32
CA ILE A 113 -0.28 -12.30 0.82
C ILE A 113 -0.95 -11.17 0.03
N GLU A 114 -0.23 -10.06 -0.20
CA GLU A 114 -0.73 -8.93 -0.99
C GLU A 114 -1.02 -9.29 -2.44
N ALA A 115 -0.11 -10.03 -3.08
CA ALA A 115 -0.29 -10.52 -4.45
C ALA A 115 -1.60 -11.31 -4.58
N MET A 116 -1.78 -12.30 -3.69
CA MET A 116 -2.96 -13.15 -3.67
C MET A 116 -4.22 -12.33 -3.40
N TYR A 117 -4.13 -11.30 -2.56
CA TYR A 117 -5.27 -10.47 -2.23
C TYR A 117 -5.66 -9.52 -3.36
N MET A 118 -4.70 -8.90 -4.05
CA MET A 118 -4.93 -8.13 -5.29
C MET A 118 -5.58 -9.01 -6.37
N MET A 119 -5.09 -10.25 -6.55
CA MET A 119 -5.69 -11.22 -7.47
C MET A 119 -7.12 -11.60 -7.08
N LYS A 120 -7.39 -11.81 -5.78
CA LYS A 120 -8.72 -12.11 -5.25
C LYS A 120 -9.70 -10.94 -5.47
N LYS A 121 -9.22 -9.70 -5.36
CA LYS A 121 -9.98 -8.48 -5.63
C LYS A 121 -10.17 -8.21 -7.14
N GLY A 122 -9.53 -8.99 -8.03
CA GLY A 122 -9.64 -8.81 -9.48
C GLY A 122 -8.79 -7.66 -10.04
N GLN A 123 -7.87 -7.09 -9.25
CA GLN A 123 -7.04 -5.93 -9.64
C GLN A 123 -5.98 -6.24 -10.68
N VAL A 124 -5.66 -7.52 -10.84
CA VAL A 124 -4.61 -8.00 -11.75
C VAL A 124 -5.16 -8.20 -13.18
N HIS A 125 -6.46 -7.94 -13.40
CA HIS A 125 -7.16 -8.18 -14.65
C HIS A 125 -7.42 -6.88 -15.40
N GLN A 126 -6.49 -6.47 -16.26
CA GLN A 126 -6.75 -5.42 -17.26
C GLN A 126 -7.65 -5.99 -18.38
N GLY A 127 -8.95 -6.16 -18.10
CA GLY A 127 -9.97 -6.45 -19.12
C GLY A 127 -10.12 -7.91 -19.58
N VAL A 128 -9.14 -8.80 -19.38
CA VAL A 128 -9.26 -10.24 -19.73
C VAL A 128 -8.84 -11.14 -18.56
N LYS A 129 -9.72 -12.06 -18.16
CA LYS A 129 -9.43 -13.10 -17.16
C LYS A 129 -8.55 -14.20 -17.78
N SER A 130 -7.24 -13.96 -17.88
CA SER A 130 -6.28 -14.96 -18.32
C SER A 130 -5.37 -15.43 -17.19
N ALA A 131 -5.06 -16.73 -17.18
CA ALA A 131 -4.01 -17.30 -16.33
C ALA A 131 -2.63 -16.69 -16.63
N GLN A 132 -2.42 -16.22 -17.87
CA GLN A 132 -1.19 -15.58 -18.32
C GLN A 132 -0.93 -14.25 -17.60
N ASN A 133 -1.95 -13.38 -17.48
CA ASN A 133 -1.83 -12.10 -16.77
C ASN A 133 -1.47 -12.30 -15.28
N ARG A 134 -2.00 -13.37 -14.67
CA ARG A 134 -1.65 -13.75 -13.30
C ARG A 134 -0.20 -14.20 -13.18
N LYS A 135 0.29 -14.99 -14.15
CA LYS A 135 1.67 -15.46 -14.23
C LYS A 135 2.63 -14.28 -14.41
N GLU A 136 2.34 -13.36 -15.32
CA GLU A 136 3.14 -12.15 -15.56
C GLU A 136 3.19 -11.24 -14.34
N PHE A 137 2.06 -11.05 -13.66
CA PHE A 137 2.01 -10.27 -12.42
C PHE A 137 2.88 -10.89 -11.31
N ILE A 138 2.80 -12.21 -11.10
CA ILE A 138 3.64 -12.92 -10.13
C ILE A 138 5.12 -12.78 -10.53
N ASN A 139 5.45 -12.99 -11.79
CA ASN A 139 6.83 -12.85 -12.28
C ASN A 139 7.37 -11.44 -12.04
N LYS A 140 6.60 -10.39 -12.34
CA LYS A 140 6.98 -8.99 -12.10
C LYS A 140 7.11 -8.68 -10.61
N LEU A 141 6.24 -9.24 -9.77
CA LEU A 141 6.23 -8.98 -8.34
C LEU A 141 7.41 -9.66 -7.62
N PHE A 142 7.81 -10.85 -8.06
CA PHE A 142 8.86 -11.64 -7.41
C PHE A 142 10.19 -11.69 -8.18
N GLY A 143 10.25 -11.18 -9.41
CA GLY A 143 11.44 -11.23 -10.26
C GLY A 143 11.83 -12.65 -10.70
N ILE A 144 10.86 -13.56 -10.83
CA ILE A 144 11.11 -15.00 -11.06
C ILE A 144 11.48 -15.30 -12.53
N ALA A 145 11.09 -14.43 -13.46
CA ALA A 145 11.48 -14.54 -14.87
C ALA A 145 12.18 -13.24 -15.27
N SER A 146 13.49 -13.32 -15.49
CA SER A 146 14.30 -12.35 -16.25
C SER A 146 14.58 -12.94 -17.61
#